data_AF-A0A820QIT0-F1
#
_entry.id   AF-A0A820QIT0-F1
#
_cell.length_a   1.000
_cell.length_b   1.000
_cell.length_c   1.000
_cell.angle_alpha   90.00
_cell.angle_beta   90.00
_cell.angle_gamma   90.00
#
_symmetry.space_group_name_H-M   'P 1'
#
loop_
_entity.id
_entity.type
_entity.pdbx_description
1 polymer ?
#
loop_
_entity_poly.entity_id
_entity_poly.type
_entity_poly.pdbx_seq_one_letter_code
_entity_poly.pdbx_strand_id
1 'polypeptide(L)' 'MGIHNLAKLIADQAPAAIKEGEMANYFGRKIAVDA' A
#
# COMPACT_ATOMS: atom_id res chain seq x y z
N MET A 1 9.63 8.64 -9.37
CA MET A 1 10.78 8.60 -8.42
C MET A 1 10.29 7.96 -7.14
N GLY A 2 10.91 6.87 -6.69
CA GLY A 2 10.51 6.17 -5.45
C GLY A 2 11.51 6.36 -4.33
N ILE A 3 11.17 5.90 -3.12
CA ILE A 3 12.12 5.81 -2.01
C ILE A 3 12.80 4.44 -2.09
N HIS A 4 14.13 4.44 -2.25
CA HIS A 4 14.91 3.22 -2.38
C HIS A 4 14.70 2.30 -1.17
N ASN A 5 14.37 1.02 -1.42
CA ASN A 5 14.15 -0.04 -0.42
C ASN A 5 13.04 0.19 0.63
N LEU A 6 12.17 1.20 0.49
CA LEU A 6 11.12 1.47 1.48
C LEU A 6 10.17 0.27 1.68
N ALA A 7 9.74 -0.38 0.60
CA ALA A 7 8.83 -1.53 0.69
C ALA A 7 9.43 -2.69 1.50
N LYS A 8 10.72 -2.99 1.29
CA LYS A 8 11.45 -4.01 2.04
C LYS A 8 11.57 -3.62 3.52
N LEU A 9 11.94 -2.37 3.81
CA LEU A 9 12.07 -1.89 5.17
C LEU A 9 10.76 -2.03 5.97
N ILE A 10 9.62 -1.65 5.38
CA ILE A 10 8.31 -1.79 6.03
C ILE A 10 7.99 -3.27 6.25
N ALA A 11 8.24 -4.13 5.27
CA ALA A 11 8.02 -5.57 5.42
C ALA A 11 8.85 -6.18 6.56
N ASP A 12 10.13 -5.78 6.68
CA ASP A 12 11.04 -6.33 7.68
C ASP A 12 10.80 -5.78 9.10
N GLN A 13 10.50 -4.48 9.23
CA GLN A 13 10.48 -3.78 10.52
C GLN A 13 9.08 -3.40 11.01
N ALA A 14 8.10 -3.30 10.12
CA ALA A 14 6.72 -2.88 10.44
C ALA A 14 5.66 -3.63 9.61
N PRO A 15 5.66 -4.98 9.60
CA PRO A 15 4.76 -5.77 8.75
C PRO A 15 3.27 -5.49 9.03
N ALA A 16 2.92 -5.10 10.26
CA ALA A 16 1.55 -4.76 10.65
C ALA A 16 0.99 -3.51 9.94
N ALA A 17 1.85 -2.68 9.32
CA ALA A 17 1.42 -1.54 8.52
C ALA A 17 0.97 -1.93 7.10
N ILE A 18 1.31 -3.14 6.63
CA ILE A 18 0.92 -3.65 5.31
C ILE A 18 -0.40 -4.40 5.45
N LYS A 19 -1.40 -4.02 4.64
CA LYS A 19 -2.71 -4.69 4.61
C LYS A 19 -3.02 -5.16 3.20
N GLU A 20 -3.14 -6.47 3.05
CA GLU A 20 -3.68 -7.07 1.83
C GLU A 20 -5.20 -7.04 1.88
N GLY A 21 -5.83 -6.80 0.73
CA GLY A 21 -7.29 -6.77 0.63
C GLY A 21 -7.74 -6.91 -0.81
N GLU A 22 -8.89 -7.56 -1.01
CA GLU A 22 -9.49 -7.74 -2.31
C GLU A 22 -10.04 -6.43 -2.89
N MET A 23 -10.01 -6.29 -4.21
CA MET A 23 -10.53 -5.11 -4.91
C MET A 23 -12.00 -4.83 -4.55
N ALA A 24 -12.78 -5.87 -4.29
CA ALA A 24 -14.18 -5.75 -3.90
C ALA A 24 -14.40 -4.90 -2.63
N ASN A 25 -13.44 -4.90 -1.70
CA ASN A 25 -13.50 -4.13 -0.46
C ASN A 25 -13.36 -2.60 -0.67
N TYR A 26 -12.96 -2.19 -1.87
CA TYR A 26 -12.71 -0.78 -2.22
C TYR A 26 -13.82 -0.18 -3.10
N PHE A 27 -14.83 -0.96 -3.52
CA PHE A 27 -15.97 -0.42 -4.28
C PHE A 27 -16.67 0.70 -3.49
N GLY A 28 -17.03 1.79 -4.20
CA GLY A 28 -17.67 2.96 -3.61
C GLY A 28 -16.70 3.95 -2.91
N ARG A 29 -15.40 3.61 -2.79
CA ARG A 29 -14.40 4.54 -2.26
C ARG A 29 -13.87 5.44 -3.37
N LYS A 30 -13.78 6.74 -3.09
CA LYS A 30 -13.07 7.69 -3.97
C LYS A 30 -11.57 7.58 -3.69
N ILE A 31 -10.78 7.32 -4.71
CA ILE A 31 -9.33 7.20 -4.64
C ILE A 31 -8.71 8.20 -5.62
N ALA A 32 -7.75 8.99 -5.16
CA ALA A 32 -6.94 9.83 -6.04
C ALA A 32 -5.84 8.97 -6.68
N VAL A 33 -5.66 9.12 -7.99
CA VAL A 33 -4.69 8.36 -8.79
C VAL A 33 -3.69 9.36 -9.38
N ASP A 34 -2.40 9.04 -9.27
CA ASP A 34 -1.34 9.79 -9.95
C ASP A 34 -1.36 9.45 -11.45
N ALA A 35 -1.36 10.48 -12.31
CA ALA A 35 -1.67 10.37 -13.74
C ALA A 35 -0.44 10.11 -14.62
#